data_AF-A0A9W4TBR9-F1
#
_entry.id   AF-A0A9W4TBR9-F1
#
_cell.length_a   1.000
_cell.length_b   1.000
_cell.length_c   1.000
_cell.angle_alpha   90.00
_cell.angle_beta   90.00
_cell.angle_gamma   90.00
#
_symmetry.space_group_name_H-M   'P 1'
#
loop_
_entity.id
_entity.type
_entity.pdbx_description
1 polymer ?
#
loop_
_entity_poly.entity_id
_entity_poly.type
_entity_poly.pdbx_seq_one_letter_code
_entity_poly.pdbx_strand_id
1 'polypeptide(L)' 'MALVAPVVASFEWTIEAAKELIRLRHENHDDFKFVPNNHYERIWRTISNQLFLNRVFAASPSQ' A
#
# COMPACT_ATOMS: atom_id res chain seq x y z
N MET A 1 14.17 -11.28 -34.48
CA MET A 1 13.01 -11.27 -33.58
C MET A 1 13.48 -10.76 -32.22
N ALA A 2 13.11 -9.54 -31.83
CA ALA A 2 13.49 -8.98 -30.53
C ALA A 2 12.43 -9.38 -29.50
N LEU A 3 12.85 -10.01 -28.40
CA LEU A 3 12.01 -10.29 -27.25
C LEU A 3 11.66 -8.96 -26.57
N VAL A 4 10.44 -8.48 -26.77
CA VAL A 4 9.89 -7.37 -25.98
C VAL A 4 9.72 -7.88 -24.56
N ALA A 5 10.60 -7.43 -23.66
CA ALA A 5 10.43 -7.65 -22.23
C ALA A 5 9.06 -7.10 -21.81
N PRO A 6 8.28 -7.81 -20.97
CA PRO A 6 7.02 -7.27 -20.49
C PRO A 6 7.33 -5.95 -19.77
N VAL A 7 6.77 -4.85 -20.28
CA VAL A 7 6.77 -3.57 -19.58
C VAL A 7 6.04 -3.82 -18.28
N VAL A 8 6.80 -3.92 -17.18
CA VAL A 8 6.22 -3.87 -15.85
C VAL A 8 5.59 -2.49 -15.75
N ALA A 9 4.26 -2.42 -15.85
CA ALA A 9 3.54 -1.16 -15.72
C ALA A 9 3.98 -0.54 -14.39
N SER A 10 4.58 0.65 -14.46
CA SER A 10 4.93 1.42 -13.28
C SER A 10 3.66 1.62 -12.48
N PHE A 11 3.67 1.18 -11.23
CA PHE A 11 2.57 1.44 -10.32
C PHE A 11 2.41 2.97 -10.20
N GLU A 12 1.24 3.46 -10.58
CA GLU A 12 0.89 4.87 -10.46
C GLU A 12 -0.21 5.04 -9.42
N TRP A 13 0.04 5.92 -8.46
CA TRP A 13 -0.95 6.31 -7.47
C TRP A 13 -2.07 7.08 -8.15
N THR A 14 -3.23 6.45 -8.29
CA THR A 14 -4.46 7.17 -8.63
C THR A 14 -4.91 8.02 -7.45
N ILE A 15 -5.61 9.14 -7.72
CA ILE A 15 -6.18 10.00 -6.68
C ILE A 15 -7.04 9.20 -5.70
N GLU A 16 -7.78 8.24 -6.22
CA GLU A 16 -8.66 7.39 -5.43
C GLU A 16 -7.90 6.39 -4.54
N ALA A 17 -6.82 5.81 -5.05
CA ALA A 17 -5.93 4.96 -4.26
C ALA A 17 -5.23 5.76 -3.16
N ALA A 18 -4.80 7.00 -3.45
CA ALA A 18 -4.18 7.88 -2.46
C ALA A 18 -5.16 8.29 -1.35
N LYS A 19 -6.41 8.63 -1.69
CA LYS A 19 -7.46 8.92 -0.69
C LYS A 19 -7.69 7.73 0.23
N GLU A 20 -7.77 6.52 -0.33
CA GLU A 20 -7.99 5.30 0.44
C GLU A 20 -6.80 4.99 1.35
N LEU A 21 -5.55 5.17 0.87
CA LEU A 21 -4.35 5.05 1.69
C LEU A 21 -4.40 6.01 2.90
N ILE A 22 -4.78 7.27 2.68
CA ILE A 22 -4.89 8.28 3.75
C ILE A 22 -5.97 7.86 4.77
N ARG A 23 -7.13 7.39 4.30
CA ARG A 23 -8.21 6.89 5.15
C ARG A 23 -7.72 5.74 6.03
N LEU A 24 -7.13 4.71 5.44
CA LEU A 24 -6.62 3.53 6.15
C LEU A 24 -5.51 3.89 7.14
N ARG A 25 -4.62 4.83 6.78
CA ARG A 25 -3.58 5.34 7.70
C ARG A 25 -4.18 6.09 8.88
N HIS A 26 -5.27 6.82 8.69
CA HIS A 26 -5.99 7.47 9.79
C HIS A 26 -6.70 6.46 10.69
N GLU A 27 -7.30 5.42 10.11
CA GLU A 27 -7.98 4.37 10.89
C GLU A 27 -7.01 3.57 11.75
N ASN A 28 -5.81 3.30 11.24
CA ASN A 28 -4.75 2.62 12.00
C ASN A 28 -3.87 3.60 12.79
N HIS A 29 -4.26 4.88 12.94
CA HIS A 29 -3.38 5.92 13.50
C HIS A 29 -2.93 5.61 14.93
N ASP A 30 -3.83 5.04 15.74
CA ASP A 30 -3.51 4.71 17.12
C ASP A 30 -2.60 3.48 17.21
N ASP A 31 -2.71 2.51 16.30
CA ASP A 31 -1.80 1.37 16.24
C ASP A 31 -0.35 1.81 16.04
N PHE A 32 -0.11 2.86 15.25
CA PHE A 32 1.22 3.45 15.11
C PHE A 32 1.75 4.08 16.41
N LYS A 33 0.88 4.53 17.32
CA LYS A 33 1.31 5.08 18.63
C LYS A 33 1.63 3.98 19.63
N PHE A 34 0.94 2.85 19.54
CA PHE A 34 1.03 1.76 20.51
C PHE A 34 2.11 0.73 20.18
N VAL A 35 2.66 0.73 18.97
CA VAL A 35 3.73 -0.19 18.58
C VAL A 35 5.11 0.39 18.93
N PRO A 36 5.83 -0.17 19.93
CA PRO A 36 7.18 0.27 20.24
C PRO A 36 8.18 -0.14 19.14
N ASN A 37 9.30 0.56 19.07
CA ASN A 37 10.48 0.20 18.26
C ASN A 37 10.25 0.05 16.75
N ASN A 38 9.55 1.00 16.10
CA ASN A 38 9.45 1.08 14.63
C ASN A 38 8.96 -0.20 13.94
N HIS A 39 8.26 -1.10 14.64
CA HIS A 39 7.62 -2.30 14.08
C HIS A 39 6.36 -1.97 13.26
N TYR A 40 6.39 -0.84 12.57
CA TYR A 40 5.33 -0.34 11.70
C TYR A 40 5.11 -1.22 10.47
N GLU A 41 6.07 -2.10 10.14
CA GLU A 41 5.97 -3.02 9.01
C GLU A 41 4.68 -3.85 9.06
N ARG A 42 4.28 -4.32 10.25
CA ARG A 42 3.03 -5.09 10.41
C ARG A 42 1.81 -4.23 10.08
N ILE A 43 1.80 -2.97 10.51
CA ILE A 43 0.70 -2.04 10.26
C ILE A 43 0.63 -1.69 8.77
N TRP A 44 1.78 -1.37 8.16
CA TRP A 44 1.87 -1.11 6.73
C TRP A 44 1.45 -2.31 5.87
N ARG A 45 1.79 -3.53 6.30
CA ARG A 45 1.34 -4.76 5.65
C ARG A 45 -0.18 -4.91 5.71
N THR A 46 -0.80 -4.60 6.86
CA THR A 46 -2.26 -4.60 6.99
C THR A 46 -2.91 -3.58 6.06
N ILE A 47 -2.39 -2.34 6.04
CA ILE A 47 -2.90 -1.27 5.16
C ILE A 47 -2.78 -1.65 3.68
N SER A 48 -1.62 -2.18 3.27
CA SER A 48 -1.38 -2.66 1.90
C SER A 48 -2.34 -3.77 1.49
N ASN A 49 -2.58 -4.76 2.36
CA ASN A 49 -3.55 -5.83 2.11
C ASN A 49 -4.98 -5.28 1.95
N GLN A 50 -5.39 -4.35 2.80
CA GLN A 50 -6.72 -3.73 2.73
C GLN A 50 -6.88 -2.91 1.44
N LEU A 51 -5.84 -2.16 1.06
CA LEU A 51 -5.81 -1.39 -0.18
C LEU A 51 -5.90 -2.30 -1.42
N PHE A 52 -5.26 -3.48 -1.38
CA PHE A 52 -5.35 -4.51 -2.42
C PHE A 52 -6.76 -5.09 -2.54
N LEU A 53 -7.34 -5.52 -1.41
CA LEU A 53 -8.66 -6.15 -1.35
C LEU A 53 -9.78 -5.22 -1.80
N ASN A 54 -9.69 -3.93 -1.46
CA ASN A 54 -10.75 -2.98 -1.77
C ASN A 54 -10.77 -2.55 -3.24
N ARG A 55 -9.69 -2.72 -4.01
CA ARG A 55 -9.63 -2.18 -5.38
C ARG A 55 -8.86 -3.02 -6.44
N VAL A 56 -8.47 -4.26 -6.16
CA VAL A 56 -7.68 -5.07 -7.12
C VAL A 56 -6.37 -4.33 -7.51
N PHE A 57 -5.78 -3.57 -6.59
CA PHE A 57 -4.52 -2.85 -6.81
C PHE A 57 -3.39 -3.48 -5.99
N ALA A 58 -2.37 -4.01 -6.66
CA ALA A 58 -1.11 -4.43 -6.04
C ALA A 58 -0.33 -3.23 -5.48
N ALA A 59 -0.71 -2.75 -4.29
CA ALA A 59 0.09 -1.81 -3.51
C ALA A 59 1.02 -2.60 -2.60
N SER A 60 2.34 -2.45 -2.74
CA SER A 60 3.29 -3.05 -1.79
C SER A 60 3.45 -2.17 -0.55
N PRO A 61 3.76 -2.73 0.63
CA PRO A 61 3.99 -1.94 1.85
C PRO A 61 5.15 -0.93 1.76
N SER A 62 6.01 -1.07 0.74
CA SER A 62 7.22 -0.27 0.53
C SER A 62 7.07 0.85 -0.53
N GLN A 63 5.92 0.93 -1.20
CA GLN A 63 5.60 1.95 -2.23
C GLN A 63 4.70 3.05 -1.68
#